data_AF-A0A960QGL1-F1
#
_entry.id   AF-A0A960QGL1-F1
#
_cell.length_a   1.000
_cell.length_b   1.000
_cell.length_c   1.000
_cell.angle_alpha   90.00
_cell.angle_beta   90.00
_cell.angle_gamma   90.00
#
_symmetry.space_group_name_H-M   'P 1'
#
loop_
_entity.id
_entity.type
_entity.pdbx_description
1 polymer ?
#
loop_
_entity_poly.entity_id
_entity_poly.type
_entity_poly.pdbx_seq_one_letter_code
_entity_poly.pdbx_strand_id
1 'polypeptide(L)'
;MLASLLMTASKADAQVLVYKMDFAKSGRSINFDFYDQAFFVVDGLGGTGTFVVTYREGGRDFYLSSADSGELFFAVRPGAEKAVIRATAENGTAKSQYLLIGDLSSKISVSLRGQRVTLAVCPSLRGTALASDSEADVNFLASDGSIGFAGFANIKATLERTKTRNANKANQSVGEAVADLVTSLERQGIEDGSGTETGTET
;
A
#
# COMPACT_ATOMS: atom_id res chain seq x y z
N MET A 1 30.93 -19.68 33.90
CA MET A 1 30.56 -18.47 33.15
C MET A 1 30.32 -18.87 31.71
N LEU A 2 29.06 -19.02 31.29
CA LEU A 2 28.71 -19.20 29.87
C LEU A 2 28.32 -17.82 29.34
N ALA A 3 29.14 -17.25 28.46
CA ALA A 3 28.81 -16.00 27.77
C ALA A 3 27.80 -16.31 26.66
N SER A 4 26.55 -15.89 26.88
CA SER A 4 25.51 -15.93 25.85
C SER A 4 25.80 -14.82 24.84
N LEU A 5 26.27 -15.19 23.65
CA LEU A 5 26.51 -14.29 22.54
C LEU A 5 25.16 -13.92 21.94
N LEU A 6 24.58 -12.79 22.34
CA LEU A 6 23.45 -12.18 21.64
C LEU A 6 23.90 -11.87 20.21
N MET A 7 23.48 -12.69 19.25
CA MET A 7 23.47 -12.28 17.84
C MET A 7 22.40 -11.22 17.68
N THR A 8 22.80 -9.95 17.78
CA THR A 8 22.02 -8.85 17.21
C THR A 8 21.96 -9.07 15.70
N ALA A 9 20.83 -9.58 15.21
CA ALA A 9 20.52 -9.56 13.79
C ALA A 9 20.51 -8.08 13.36
N SER A 10 21.62 -7.62 12.79
CA SER A 10 21.66 -6.36 12.06
C SER A 10 20.52 -6.44 11.05
N LYS A 11 19.55 -5.52 11.14
CA LYS A 11 18.62 -5.26 10.05
C LYS A 11 19.48 -5.18 8.79
N ALA A 12 19.27 -6.10 7.85
CA ALA A 12 19.81 -5.93 6.52
C ALA A 12 19.26 -4.59 6.00
N ASP A 13 20.09 -3.80 5.32
CA ASP A 13 19.64 -2.55 4.70
C ASP A 13 18.58 -2.91 3.64
N ALA A 14 17.32 -2.90 4.07
CA ALA A 14 16.14 -3.23 3.30
C ALA A 14 16.05 -2.27 2.11
N GLN A 15 15.98 -2.82 0.90
CA GLN A 15 15.85 -1.99 -0.30
C GLN A 15 14.39 -1.64 -0.47
N VAL A 16 13.99 -0.39 -0.30
CA VAL A 16 12.59 0.00 -0.37
C VAL A 16 12.10 0.09 -1.81
N LEU A 17 10.91 -0.44 -2.07
CA LEU A 17 10.12 -0.19 -3.27
C LEU A 17 8.91 0.66 -2.90
N VAL A 18 8.63 1.68 -3.71
CA VAL A 18 7.43 2.51 -3.59
C VAL A 18 6.60 2.33 -4.86
N TYR A 19 5.38 1.84 -4.72
CA TYR A 19 4.40 1.76 -5.79
C TYR A 19 3.33 2.83 -5.59
N LYS A 20 3.03 3.61 -6.63
CA LYS A 20 1.80 4.41 -6.72
C LYS A 20 0.70 3.55 -7.31
N MET A 21 -0.50 3.62 -6.73
CA MET A 21 -1.66 2.85 -7.11
C MET A 21 -2.79 3.78 -7.53
N ASP A 22 -3.27 3.55 -8.75
CA ASP A 22 -4.41 4.24 -9.33
C ASP A 22 -5.59 3.26 -9.40
N PHE A 23 -6.77 3.74 -9.01
CA PHE A 23 -8.02 2.97 -9.00
C PHE A 23 -8.94 3.48 -10.10
N ALA A 24 -9.55 2.56 -10.84
CA ALA A 24 -10.57 2.87 -11.83
C ALA A 24 -11.77 1.97 -11.57
N LYS A 25 -12.94 2.58 -11.26
CA LYS A 25 -14.19 1.84 -11.08
C LYS A 25 -14.43 0.91 -12.26
N SER A 26 -14.90 -0.30 -11.98
CA SER A 26 -15.13 -1.33 -12.99
C SER A 26 -16.35 -2.15 -12.67
N GLY A 27 -17.12 -2.53 -13.69
CA GLY A 27 -18.29 -3.39 -13.51
C GLY A 27 -19.46 -2.69 -12.82
N ARG A 28 -20.36 -3.48 -12.23
CA ARG A 28 -21.51 -2.98 -11.46
C ARG A 28 -21.06 -2.69 -10.03
N SER A 29 -21.43 -1.53 -9.51
CA SER A 29 -21.13 -1.11 -8.16
C SER A 29 -22.31 -0.34 -7.56
N ILE A 30 -22.50 -0.43 -6.25
CA ILE A 30 -23.53 0.30 -5.50
C ILE A 30 -22.89 0.96 -4.28
N ASN A 31 -23.17 2.25 -4.10
CA ASN A 31 -22.67 3.09 -2.99
C ASN A 31 -21.15 2.98 -2.79
N PHE A 32 -20.41 2.88 -3.91
CA PHE A 32 -19.02 2.46 -3.88
C PHE A 32 -18.11 3.52 -4.51
N ASP A 33 -17.29 4.13 -3.66
CA ASP A 33 -16.23 5.05 -4.03
C ASP A 33 -14.90 4.53 -3.50
N PHE A 34 -13.87 4.55 -4.35
CA PHE A 34 -12.51 4.18 -3.98
C PHE A 34 -11.72 5.42 -3.60
N TYR A 35 -10.62 5.19 -2.89
CA TYR A 35 -9.56 6.17 -2.68
C TYR A 35 -9.12 6.80 -4.02
N ASP A 36 -8.81 8.11 -3.98
CA ASP A 36 -8.33 8.85 -5.15
C ASP A 36 -6.99 8.28 -5.65
N GLN A 37 -6.14 7.91 -4.71
CA GLN A 37 -4.83 7.33 -4.96
C GLN A 37 -4.39 6.50 -3.75
N ALA A 38 -3.48 5.56 -3.96
CA ALA A 38 -2.75 4.94 -2.87
C ALA A 38 -1.26 4.81 -3.20
N PHE A 39 -0.47 4.55 -2.17
CA PHE A 39 0.90 4.12 -2.27
C PHE A 39 1.08 2.85 -1.47
N PHE A 40 1.93 1.94 -1.97
CA PHE A 40 2.36 0.76 -1.27
C PHE A 40 3.88 0.77 -1.13
N VAL A 41 4.37 0.78 0.11
CA VAL A 41 5.80 0.84 0.44
C VAL A 41 6.21 -0.48 1.07
N VAL A 42 7.22 -1.14 0.51
CA VAL A 42 7.60 -2.50 0.89
C VAL A 42 9.09 -2.75 0.70
N ASP A 43 9.62 -3.78 1.34
CA ASP A 43 10.96 -4.29 1.04
C ASP A 43 11.03 -4.88 -0.38
N GLY A 44 12.15 -4.65 -1.05
CA GLY A 44 12.41 -5.03 -2.43
C GLY A 44 12.72 -6.49 -2.62
N LEU A 45 12.95 -7.23 -1.54
CA LEU A 45 12.94 -8.68 -1.51
C LEU A 45 11.54 -9.25 -1.24
N GLY A 46 10.52 -8.39 -1.13
CA GLY A 46 9.15 -8.77 -0.79
C GLY A 46 8.92 -8.87 0.72
N GLY A 47 7.76 -9.38 1.09
CA GLY A 47 7.25 -9.42 2.44
C GLY A 47 6.17 -8.37 2.67
N THR A 48 5.95 -8.08 3.95
CA THR A 48 4.91 -7.17 4.41
C THR A 48 5.25 -5.71 4.10
N GLY A 49 4.25 -4.94 3.67
CA GLY A 49 4.38 -3.52 3.36
C GLY A 49 3.26 -2.68 3.95
N THR A 50 3.43 -1.37 3.82
CA THR A 50 2.52 -0.34 4.33
C THR A 50 1.76 0.31 3.19
N PHE A 51 0.44 0.40 3.31
CA PHE A 51 -0.40 1.21 2.44
C PHE A 51 -0.52 2.63 2.99
N VAL A 52 -0.44 3.62 2.10
CA VAL A 52 -0.81 5.01 2.37
C VAL A 52 -1.86 5.40 1.32
N VAL A 53 -3.10 5.54 1.74
CA VAL A 53 -4.24 5.86 0.85
C VAL A 53 -4.60 7.33 0.99
N THR A 54 -5.05 7.97 -0.10
CA THR A 54 -5.55 9.35 -0.09
C THR A 54 -7.01 9.40 -0.52
N TYR A 55 -7.81 10.23 0.11
CA TYR A 55 -9.21 10.43 -0.20
C TYR A 55 -9.59 11.90 -0.05
N ARG A 56 -10.71 12.28 -0.66
CA ARG A 56 -11.28 13.62 -0.55
C ARG A 56 -12.60 13.56 0.22
N GLU A 57 -12.71 14.40 1.22
CA GLU A 57 -13.94 14.57 2.02
C GLU A 57 -14.17 16.06 2.32
N GLY A 58 -15.41 16.53 2.17
CA GLY A 58 -15.73 17.94 2.46
C GLY A 58 -14.90 18.97 1.65
N GLY A 59 -14.40 18.59 0.48
CA GLY A 59 -13.53 19.43 -0.36
C GLY A 59 -12.07 19.50 0.08
N ARG A 60 -11.66 18.74 1.11
CA ARG A 60 -10.29 18.62 1.62
C ARG A 60 -9.71 17.25 1.29
N ASP A 61 -8.40 17.19 1.11
CA ASP A 61 -7.68 15.95 0.83
C ASP A 61 -7.05 15.41 2.11
N PHE A 62 -7.23 14.13 2.35
CA PHE A 62 -6.74 13.42 3.52
C PHE A 62 -5.92 12.20 3.11
N TYR A 63 -5.08 11.71 4.03
CA TYR A 63 -4.41 10.42 3.91
C TYR A 63 -4.67 9.53 5.13
N LEU A 64 -4.62 8.22 4.92
CA LEU A 64 -4.57 7.20 5.97
C LEU A 64 -3.39 6.28 5.72
N SER A 65 -2.67 5.94 6.78
CA SER A 65 -1.57 4.97 6.73
C SER A 65 -1.99 3.70 7.47
N SER A 66 -1.76 2.55 6.83
CA SER A 66 -2.04 1.25 7.42
C SER A 66 -0.78 0.40 7.33
N ALA A 67 -0.05 0.33 8.44
CA ALA A 67 1.13 -0.52 8.54
C ALA A 67 0.74 -2.00 8.43
N ASP A 68 1.63 -2.79 7.83
CA ASP A 68 1.49 -4.23 7.71
C ASP A 68 0.20 -4.74 7.04
N SER A 69 -0.37 -3.94 6.13
CA SER A 69 -1.70 -4.16 5.54
C SER A 69 -1.68 -4.86 4.18
N GLY A 70 -0.50 -5.23 3.67
CA GLY A 70 -0.40 -6.12 2.53
C GLY A 70 0.99 -6.68 2.31
N GLU A 71 1.13 -7.47 1.26
CA GLU A 71 2.30 -8.29 0.98
C GLU A 71 2.70 -8.17 -0.49
N LEU A 72 4.00 -7.99 -0.73
CA LEU A 72 4.64 -8.24 -2.01
C LEU A 72 5.31 -9.61 -1.97
N PHE A 73 5.03 -10.47 -2.93
CA PHE A 73 5.77 -11.72 -3.10
C PHE A 73 6.03 -12.03 -4.57
N PHE A 74 6.89 -13.01 -4.82
CA PHE A 74 7.26 -13.42 -6.16
C PHE A 74 6.77 -14.84 -6.45
N ALA A 75 5.89 -14.98 -7.44
CA ALA A 75 5.43 -16.27 -7.93
C ALA A 75 6.30 -16.70 -9.11
N VAL A 76 7.03 -17.80 -8.94
CA VAL A 76 8.01 -18.28 -9.92
C VAL A 76 7.66 -19.68 -10.40
N ARG A 77 7.69 -19.87 -11.72
CA ARG A 77 7.74 -21.17 -12.38
C ARG A 77 8.81 -21.13 -13.47
N PRO A 78 9.30 -22.28 -13.98
CA PRO A 78 10.24 -22.27 -15.11
C PRO A 78 9.71 -21.41 -16.26
N GLY A 79 10.47 -20.38 -16.63
CA GLY A 79 10.13 -19.45 -17.72
C GLY A 79 9.10 -18.36 -17.40
N ALA A 80 8.63 -18.22 -16.15
CA ALA A 80 7.78 -17.10 -15.76
C ALA A 80 7.99 -16.68 -14.30
N GLU A 81 8.31 -15.40 -14.12
CA GLU A 81 8.52 -14.77 -12.81
C GLU A 81 7.56 -13.58 -12.69
N LYS A 82 6.65 -13.64 -11.71
CA LYS A 82 5.65 -12.60 -11.48
C LYS A 82 5.85 -11.98 -10.11
N ALA A 83 5.78 -10.66 -10.04
CA ALA A 83 5.52 -9.97 -8.78
C ALA A 83 4.02 -9.97 -8.51
N VAL A 84 3.64 -10.17 -7.25
CA VAL A 84 2.26 -10.16 -6.80
C VAL A 84 2.14 -9.27 -5.57
N ILE A 85 1.22 -8.30 -5.63
CA ILE A 85 0.79 -7.54 -4.45
C ILE A 85 -0.58 -8.07 -4.05
N ARG A 86 -0.74 -8.45 -2.77
CA ARG A 86 -2.03 -8.78 -2.20
C ARG A 86 -2.26 -8.04 -0.89
N ALA A 87 -3.52 -7.71 -0.62
CA ALA A 87 -3.93 -7.10 0.64
C ALA A 87 -5.36 -7.49 0.96
N THR A 88 -5.68 -7.50 2.26
CA THR A 88 -7.02 -7.67 2.78
C THR A 88 -7.22 -6.66 3.88
N ALA A 89 -8.32 -5.91 3.84
CA ALA A 89 -8.69 -5.02 4.95
C ALA A 89 -10.12 -5.34 5.40
N GLU A 90 -10.30 -5.37 6.71
CA GLU A 90 -11.58 -5.63 7.37
C GLU A 90 -11.83 -4.53 8.40
N ASN A 91 -13.04 -3.95 8.40
CA ASN A 91 -13.51 -3.01 9.41
C ASN A 91 -14.98 -3.30 9.71
N GLY A 92 -15.26 -3.95 10.85
CA GLY A 92 -16.59 -4.45 11.15
C GLY A 92 -17.10 -5.42 10.07
N THR A 93 -18.22 -5.09 9.43
CA THR A 93 -18.82 -5.84 8.32
C THR A 93 -18.19 -5.54 6.96
N ALA A 94 -17.42 -4.45 6.86
CA ALA A 94 -16.74 -4.06 5.63
C ALA A 94 -15.52 -4.94 5.38
N LYS A 95 -15.43 -5.52 4.18
CA LYS A 95 -14.32 -6.32 3.71
C LYS A 95 -13.82 -5.81 2.38
N SER A 96 -12.50 -5.77 2.20
CA SER A 96 -11.87 -5.46 0.93
C SER A 96 -10.69 -6.39 0.66
N GLN A 97 -10.51 -6.73 -0.61
CA GLN A 97 -9.44 -7.59 -1.09
C GLN A 97 -8.80 -6.95 -2.32
N TYR A 98 -7.48 -7.00 -2.38
CA TYR A 98 -6.66 -6.45 -3.45
C TYR A 98 -5.77 -7.56 -3.99
N LEU A 99 -5.72 -7.72 -5.30
CA LEU A 99 -4.78 -8.62 -5.96
C LEU A 99 -4.26 -7.96 -7.23
N LEU A 100 -2.94 -7.82 -7.32
CA LEU A 100 -2.26 -7.28 -8.50
C LEU A 100 -1.09 -8.18 -8.90
N ILE A 101 -0.90 -8.37 -10.20
CA ILE A 101 0.15 -9.21 -10.77
C ILE A 101 0.89 -8.44 -11.86
N GLY A 102 2.20 -8.62 -11.96
CA GLY A 102 3.00 -8.05 -13.05
C GLY A 102 4.31 -8.79 -13.29
N ASP A 103 4.93 -8.52 -14.44
CA ASP A 103 6.19 -9.14 -14.85
C ASP A 103 7.41 -8.46 -14.23
N LEU A 104 8.40 -9.27 -13.78
CA LEU A 104 9.72 -8.80 -13.38
C LEU A 104 10.56 -8.36 -14.60
N SER A 105 10.16 -7.24 -15.20
CA SER A 105 10.71 -6.75 -16.47
C SER A 105 11.72 -5.60 -16.33
N SER A 106 11.96 -5.12 -15.11
CA SER A 106 12.88 -4.00 -14.85
C SER A 106 13.93 -4.38 -13.82
N LYS A 107 15.02 -3.62 -13.79
CA LYS A 107 16.08 -3.75 -12.79
C LYS A 107 16.32 -2.43 -12.09
N ILE A 108 16.67 -2.47 -10.81
CA ILE A 108 17.19 -1.32 -10.06
C ILE A 108 18.55 -1.68 -9.47
N SER A 109 19.53 -0.78 -9.60
CA SER A 109 20.83 -0.94 -8.94
C SER A 109 20.84 -0.16 -7.64
N VAL A 110 21.30 -0.80 -6.59
CA VAL A 110 21.35 -0.26 -5.24
C VAL A 110 22.72 -0.56 -4.63
N SER A 111 23.21 0.33 -3.76
CA SER A 111 24.49 0.14 -3.09
C SER A 111 24.23 -0.43 -1.70
N LEU A 112 24.63 -1.68 -1.50
CA LEU A 112 24.51 -2.39 -0.23
C LEU A 112 25.90 -2.56 0.37
N ARG A 113 26.19 -1.88 1.48
CA ARG A 113 27.50 -1.96 2.16
C ARG A 113 28.70 -1.75 1.21
N GLY A 114 28.56 -0.81 0.28
CA GLY A 114 29.57 -0.50 -0.73
C GLY A 114 29.60 -1.44 -1.94
N GLN A 115 28.78 -2.49 -1.98
CA GLN A 115 28.61 -3.37 -3.12
C GLN A 115 27.39 -2.99 -3.95
N ARG A 116 27.51 -2.98 -5.27
CA ARG A 116 26.39 -2.72 -6.16
C ARG A 116 25.58 -3.99 -6.38
N VAL A 117 24.38 -4.05 -5.80
CA VAL A 117 23.40 -5.13 -6.00
C VAL A 117 22.38 -4.69 -7.04
N THR A 118 21.92 -5.61 -7.88
CA THR A 118 20.85 -5.35 -8.86
C THR A 118 19.65 -6.21 -8.54
N LEU A 119 18.51 -5.56 -8.26
CA LEU A 119 17.25 -6.22 -7.97
C LEU A 119 16.37 -6.24 -9.22
N ALA A 120 15.75 -7.39 -9.51
CA ALA A 120 14.67 -7.48 -10.48
C ALA A 120 13.39 -6.94 -9.82
N VAL A 121 12.70 -6.04 -10.51
CA VAL A 121 11.49 -5.38 -10.00
C VAL A 121 10.43 -5.35 -11.07
N CYS A 122 9.17 -5.31 -10.63
CA CYS A 122 8.05 -5.11 -11.52
C CYS A 122 7.79 -3.60 -11.69
N PRO A 123 7.90 -3.02 -12.89
CA PRO A 123 7.64 -1.60 -13.07
C PRO A 123 6.15 -1.26 -13.02
N SER A 124 5.26 -2.22 -13.31
CA SER A 124 3.82 -2.03 -13.23
C SER A 124 3.09 -3.35 -12.99
N LEU A 125 2.24 -3.36 -11.97
CA LEU A 125 1.31 -4.46 -11.68
C LEU A 125 -0.12 -4.00 -11.99
N ARG A 126 -0.96 -4.95 -12.39
CA ARG A 126 -2.38 -4.71 -12.63
C ARG A 126 -3.21 -5.78 -11.96
N GLY A 127 -4.42 -5.42 -11.58
CA GLY A 127 -5.39 -6.38 -11.08
C GLY A 127 -6.66 -5.71 -10.61
N THR A 128 -7.25 -6.25 -9.55
CA THR A 128 -8.61 -5.91 -9.15
C THR A 128 -8.68 -5.75 -7.64
N ALA A 129 -9.47 -4.77 -7.22
CA ALA A 129 -9.99 -4.71 -5.86
C ALA A 129 -11.45 -5.10 -5.88
N LEU A 130 -11.84 -5.88 -4.88
CA LEU A 130 -13.21 -6.20 -4.55
C LEU A 130 -13.44 -5.69 -3.13
N ALA A 131 -14.51 -4.94 -2.93
CA ALA A 131 -14.91 -4.56 -1.59
C ALA A 131 -16.42 -4.56 -1.44
N SER A 132 -16.85 -4.90 -0.23
CA SER A 132 -18.25 -5.00 0.13
C SER A 132 -18.43 -4.74 1.62
N ASP A 133 -19.55 -4.15 1.98
CA ASP A 133 -19.99 -3.98 3.35
C ASP A 133 -21.47 -4.38 3.48
N SER A 134 -21.74 -5.21 4.49
CA SER A 134 -23.05 -5.80 4.74
C SER A 134 -23.82 -4.97 5.76
N GLU A 135 -25.12 -4.82 5.56
CA GLU A 135 -26.01 -4.07 6.46
C GLU A 135 -26.26 -4.76 7.82
N ALA A 136 -25.56 -5.85 8.12
CA ALA A 136 -25.93 -6.79 9.18
C ALA A 136 -25.88 -6.16 10.60
N ASP A 137 -25.06 -5.14 10.78
CA ASP A 137 -24.84 -4.46 12.06
C ASP A 137 -25.27 -2.97 12.02
N VAL A 138 -26.06 -2.56 11.03
CA VAL A 138 -26.40 -1.15 10.84
C VAL A 138 -27.49 -0.71 11.82
N ASN A 139 -27.10 0.13 12.79
CA ASN A 139 -28.04 0.82 13.68
C ASN A 139 -28.54 2.18 13.13
N PHE A 140 -27.86 2.75 12.13
CA PHE A 140 -28.19 4.06 11.55
C PHE A 140 -27.81 4.15 10.05
N LEU A 141 -28.63 4.84 9.26
CA LEU A 141 -28.38 5.09 7.83
C LEU A 141 -27.22 6.07 7.63
N ALA A 142 -26.51 5.96 6.50
CA ALA A 142 -25.62 7.04 6.05
C ALA A 142 -26.41 8.33 5.80
N SER A 143 -25.73 9.48 5.80
CA SER A 143 -26.35 10.81 5.66
C SER A 143 -27.17 11.00 4.37
N ASP A 144 -26.90 10.20 3.34
CA ASP A 144 -27.63 10.16 2.07
C ASP A 144 -28.71 9.07 2.01
N GLY A 145 -28.93 8.34 3.10
CA GLY A 145 -29.86 7.22 3.22
C GLY A 145 -29.34 5.90 2.65
N SER A 146 -28.07 5.84 2.21
CA SER A 146 -27.46 4.61 1.71
C SER A 146 -27.15 3.63 2.85
N ILE A 147 -27.21 2.33 2.52
CA ILE A 147 -26.82 1.25 3.42
C ILE A 147 -25.99 0.24 2.62
N GLY A 148 -24.86 -0.16 3.20
CA GLY A 148 -23.91 -1.08 2.60
C GLY A 148 -23.29 -0.56 1.31
N PHE A 149 -22.26 -1.27 0.85
CA PHE A 149 -21.69 -1.05 -0.47
C PHE A 149 -21.19 -2.34 -1.06
N ALA A 150 -21.09 -2.39 -2.38
CA ALA A 150 -20.42 -3.48 -3.07
C ALA A 150 -19.89 -2.98 -4.41
N GLY A 151 -18.67 -3.35 -4.75
CA GLY A 151 -18.12 -3.00 -6.05
C GLY A 151 -16.74 -3.58 -6.34
N PHE A 152 -16.32 -3.30 -7.56
CA PHE A 152 -15.03 -3.70 -8.09
C PHE A 152 -14.31 -2.46 -8.63
N ALA A 153 -12.98 -2.46 -8.54
CA ALA A 153 -12.15 -1.54 -9.30
C ALA A 153 -10.99 -2.27 -9.94
N ASN A 154 -10.63 -1.81 -11.13
CA ASN A 154 -9.34 -2.12 -11.71
C ASN A 154 -8.29 -1.28 -10.99
N ILE A 155 -7.17 -1.92 -10.65
CA ILE A 155 -6.05 -1.27 -9.99
C ILE A 155 -4.83 -1.37 -10.87
N LYS A 156 -4.08 -0.29 -10.94
CA LYS A 156 -2.75 -0.26 -11.54
C LYS A 156 -1.75 0.25 -10.51
N ALA A 157 -0.80 -0.60 -10.12
CA ALA A 157 0.38 -0.18 -9.39
C ALA A 157 1.50 0.17 -10.38
N THR A 158 2.16 1.29 -10.18
CA THR A 158 3.31 1.75 -10.98
C THR A 158 4.46 2.05 -10.03
N LEU A 159 5.65 1.53 -10.33
CA LEU A 159 6.83 1.78 -9.51
C LEU A 159 7.21 3.27 -9.58
N GLU A 160 7.15 3.95 -8.43
CA GLU A 160 7.59 5.33 -8.26
C GLU A 160 9.11 5.38 -8.20
N ARG A 161 9.73 5.39 -9.38
CA ARG A 161 11.20 5.27 -9.53
C ARG A 161 11.96 6.35 -8.77
N THR A 162 11.45 7.57 -8.73
CA THR A 162 12.10 8.68 -8.02
C THR A 162 12.07 8.47 -6.52
N LYS A 163 10.89 8.16 -5.94
CA LYS A 163 10.75 7.89 -4.51
C LYS A 163 11.55 6.65 -4.08
N THR A 164 11.44 5.56 -4.83
CA THR A 164 12.23 4.33 -4.66
C THR A 164 13.73 4.62 -4.68
N ARG A 165 14.21 5.38 -5.67
CA ARG A 165 15.65 5.73 -5.77
C ARG A 165 16.11 6.58 -4.61
N ASN A 166 15.32 7.58 -4.21
CA ASN A 166 15.66 8.48 -3.13
C ASN A 166 15.75 7.74 -1.80
N ALA A 167 14.76 6.89 -1.51
CA ALA A 167 14.75 6.05 -0.31
C ALA A 167 15.98 5.13 -0.25
N ASN A 168 16.26 4.42 -1.34
CA ASN A 168 17.43 3.53 -1.41
C ASN A 168 18.76 4.27 -1.37
N LYS A 169 18.86 5.48 -1.93
CA LYS A 169 20.06 6.33 -1.84
C LYS A 169 20.30 6.82 -0.41
N ALA A 170 19.22 7.07 0.33
CA ALA A 170 19.26 7.48 1.73
C ALA A 170 19.38 6.28 2.71
N ASN A 171 19.41 5.04 2.21
CA ASN A 171 19.36 3.81 3.01
C ASN A 171 18.18 3.78 3.99
N GLN A 172 17.03 4.27 3.55
CA GLN A 172 15.82 4.29 4.37
C GLN A 172 15.27 2.88 4.57
N SER A 173 14.78 2.62 5.77
CA SER A 173 13.83 1.54 6.05
C SER A 173 12.46 1.84 5.44
N VAL A 174 11.60 0.82 5.36
CA VAL A 174 10.20 0.97 4.93
C VAL A 174 9.49 2.05 5.76
N GLY A 175 9.66 2.06 7.08
CA GLY A 175 9.05 3.06 7.96
C GLY A 175 9.53 4.49 7.69
N GLU A 176 10.82 4.69 7.49
CA GLU A 176 11.39 6.01 7.15
C GLU A 176 10.91 6.48 5.77
N ALA A 177 10.83 5.58 4.79
CA ALA A 177 10.30 5.91 3.47
C ALA A 177 8.80 6.25 3.50
N VAL A 178 8.02 5.60 4.38
CA VAL A 178 6.62 5.97 4.63
C VAL A 178 6.54 7.36 5.27
N ALA A 179 7.36 7.66 6.28
CA ALA A 179 7.38 8.98 6.92
C ALA A 179 7.71 10.09 5.91
N ASP A 180 8.73 9.87 5.06
CA ASP A 180 9.09 10.80 3.98
C ASP A 180 7.97 10.98 2.95
N LEU A 181 7.25 9.90 2.62
CA LEU A 181 6.09 9.95 1.75
C LEU A 181 4.98 10.80 2.38
N VAL A 182 4.66 10.56 3.64
CA VAL A 182 3.65 11.32 4.40
C VAL A 182 4.01 12.80 4.46
N THR A 183 5.24 13.15 4.84
CA THR A 183 5.70 14.55 4.83
C THR A 183 5.60 15.18 3.43
N SER A 184 5.82 14.40 2.37
CA SER A 184 5.63 14.87 1.00
C SER A 184 4.15 15.12 0.67
N LEU A 185 3.21 14.34 1.20
CA LEU A 185 1.76 14.52 1.02
C LEU A 185 1.27 15.74 1.81
N GLU A 186 1.73 15.91 3.04
CA GLU A 186 1.40 17.07 3.89
C GLU A 186 1.87 18.39 3.25
N ARG A 187 3.06 18.40 2.64
CA ARG A 187 3.53 19.57 1.85
C ARG A 187 2.67 19.88 0.63
N GLN A 188 1.90 18.92 0.13
CA GLN A 188 0.93 19.12 -0.95
C GLN A 188 -0.44 19.58 -0.43
N GLY A 189 -0.60 19.74 0.89
CA GLY A 189 -1.86 20.13 1.52
C GLY A 189 -2.79 18.95 1.83
N ILE A 190 -2.29 17.71 1.78
CA ILE A 190 -3.06 16.51 2.15
C ILE A 190 -2.87 16.27 3.64
N GLU A 191 -3.96 16.22 4.39
CA GLU A 191 -3.96 16.19 5.86
C GLU A 191 -4.09 14.77 6.41
N ASP A 192 -3.71 14.55 7.67
CA ASP A 192 -3.87 13.26 8.33
C ASP A 192 -5.35 13.01 8.64
N GLY A 193 -5.90 11.94 8.07
CA GLY A 193 -7.28 11.50 8.28
C GLY A 193 -7.47 10.62 9.51
N SER A 194 -6.40 10.20 10.19
CA SER A 194 -6.49 9.32 11.37
C SER A 194 -7.07 10.03 12.60
N GLY A 195 -6.95 11.36 12.66
CA GLY A 195 -7.60 12.21 13.66
C GLY A 195 -9.04 12.57 13.32
N THR A 196 -9.51 12.21 12.12
CA THR A 196 -10.93 12.25 11.75
C THR A 196 -11.59 10.95 12.21
N GLU A 197 -11.46 10.62 13.51
CA GLU A 197 -12.45 9.76 14.13
C GLU A 197 -13.79 10.44 13.85
N THR A 198 -14.71 9.70 13.23
CA THR A 198 -16.08 10.11 13.03
C THR A 198 -16.75 10.23 14.41
N GLY A 199 -16.40 11.29 15.14
CA GLY A 199 -17.11 11.78 16.29
C GLY A 199 -18.36 12.45 15.79
N THR A 200 -19.43 11.68 15.68
CA THR A 200 -20.78 12.21 15.87
C THR A 200 -21.46 11.44 17.00
N GLU A 201 -20.85 11.51 18.17
CA GLU A 201 -21.57 11.53 19.45
C GLU A 201 -21.36 12.98 19.96
N THR A 202 -22.32 13.90 19.87
CA THR A 202 -23.60 13.96 20.60
C THR A 202 -24.45 15.09 20.03
#